data_AF-A0A6M3IRM5-F1
#
_entry.id   AF-A0A6M3IRM5-F1
#
_cell.length_a   1.000
_cell.length_b   1.000
_cell.length_c   1.000
_cell.angle_alpha   90.00
_cell.angle_beta   90.00
_cell.angle_gamma   90.00
#
_symmetry.space_group_name_H-M   'P 1'
#
loop_
_entity.id
_entity.type
_entity.pdbx_description
1 polymer ?
#
loop_
_entity_poly.entity_id
_entity_poly.type
_entity_poly.pdbx_seq_one_letter_code
_entity_poly.pdbx_strand_id
1 'polypeptide(L)'
;MKHRQGFVSNSSSEAFILRTNKSTEQVKEELQGLIAWYQIASGDLDMSYEEVFQDPRLATLGDLNYLEENWDYKPYATDKNEWLMKIILYSAGDNSIPWGMIGLVEDAYNADRIHLG
;
A
#
# COMPACT_ATOMS: atom_id res chain seq x y z
N MET A 1 -4.84 17.54 37.46
CA MET A 1 -4.56 17.31 36.03
C MET A 1 -3.76 16.02 35.90
N LYS A 2 -4.30 14.98 35.26
CA LYS A 2 -3.54 13.77 34.95
C LYS A 2 -2.93 13.96 33.56
N HIS A 3 -1.60 14.12 33.50
CA HIS A 3 -0.85 13.99 32.26
C HIS A 3 -1.10 12.59 31.69
N ARG A 4 -1.71 12.49 30.52
CA ARG A 4 -1.69 11.25 29.73
C ARG A 4 -0.36 11.20 29.00
N GLN A 5 0.35 10.09 29.21
CA GLN A 5 1.60 9.76 28.52
C GLN A 5 1.41 9.81 27.01
N GLY A 6 2.46 10.24 26.31
CA GLY A 6 2.48 10.54 24.89
C GLY A 6 1.79 9.47 24.04
N PHE A 7 0.80 9.91 23.27
CA PHE A 7 0.32 9.20 22.12
C PHE A 7 1.41 9.34 21.05
N VAL A 8 2.21 8.30 20.84
CA VAL A 8 3.04 8.21 19.63
C VAL A 8 2.08 7.78 18.53
N SER A 9 1.57 8.73 17.75
CA SER A 9 0.89 8.42 16.50
C SER A 9 1.98 8.07 15.50
N ASN A 10 2.25 6.79 15.31
CA ASN A 10 2.88 6.30 14.09
C ASN A 10 1.83 6.34 12.99
N SER A 11 1.50 7.56 12.53
CA SER A 11 0.74 7.78 11.30
C SER A 11 1.63 7.27 10.18
N SER A 12 1.27 6.15 9.55
CA SER A 12 2.07 5.55 8.51
C SER A 12 1.26 5.33 7.24
N SER A 13 1.75 5.88 6.14
CA SER A 13 1.26 5.56 4.80
C SER A 13 2.17 4.55 4.09
N GLU A 14 1.58 3.74 3.22
CA GLU A 14 2.29 2.67 2.50
C GLU A 14 2.05 2.79 1.00
N ALA A 15 3.08 2.51 0.22
CA ALA A 15 3.00 2.33 -1.23
C ALA A 15 3.53 0.96 -1.64
N PHE A 16 2.97 0.41 -2.71
CA PHE A 16 3.37 -0.87 -3.27
C PHE A 16 3.61 -0.72 -4.76
N ILE A 17 4.73 -1.22 -5.24
CA ILE A 17 5.00 -1.41 -6.66
C ILE A 17 4.74 -2.88 -6.99
N LEU A 18 3.69 -3.13 -7.76
CA LEU A 18 3.18 -4.47 -8.01
C LEU A 18 3.91 -5.12 -9.19
N ARG A 19 4.49 -6.32 -8.97
CA ARG A 19 5.17 -7.09 -10.01
C ARG A 19 4.20 -8.00 -10.74
N THR A 20 3.28 -7.39 -11.48
CA THR A 20 2.19 -8.09 -12.18
C THR A 20 2.10 -7.71 -13.66
N ASN A 21 1.48 -8.58 -14.45
CA ASN A 21 1.06 -8.33 -15.83
C ASN A 21 -0.45 -8.05 -15.97
N LYS A 22 -1.15 -7.95 -14.84
CA LYS A 22 -2.58 -7.63 -14.77
C LYS A 22 -2.84 -6.16 -15.11
N SER A 23 -4.06 -5.85 -15.54
CA SER A 23 -4.51 -4.45 -15.67
C SER A 23 -4.82 -3.84 -14.30
N THR A 24 -4.95 -2.51 -14.26
CA THR A 24 -5.35 -1.77 -13.05
C THR A 24 -6.74 -2.19 -12.55
N GLU A 25 -7.67 -2.48 -13.46
CA GLU A 25 -9.02 -2.95 -13.13
C GLU A 25 -8.99 -4.34 -12.50
N GLN A 26 -8.18 -5.25 -13.06
CA GLN A 26 -8.00 -6.59 -12.51
C GLN A 26 -7.36 -6.54 -11.12
N VAL A 27 -6.37 -5.68 -10.91
CA VAL A 27 -5.77 -5.46 -9.58
C VAL A 27 -6.82 -4.93 -8.60
N LYS A 28 -7.63 -3.94 -9.00
CA LYS A 28 -8.69 -3.40 -8.13
C LYS A 28 -9.70 -4.48 -7.73
N GLU A 29 -10.17 -5.28 -8.68
CA GLU A 29 -11.12 -6.38 -8.42
C GLU A 29 -10.53 -7.42 -7.44
N GLU A 30 -9.27 -7.79 -7.62
CA GLU A 30 -8.59 -8.72 -6.72
C GLU A 30 -8.36 -8.14 -5.33
N LEU A 31 -8.00 -6.87 -5.22
CA LEU A 31 -7.87 -6.18 -3.93
C LEU A 31 -9.20 -6.12 -3.17
N GLN A 32 -10.31 -5.88 -3.88
CA GLN A 32 -11.66 -5.97 -3.29
C GLN A 32 -11.95 -7.38 -2.78
N GLY A 33 -11.56 -8.42 -3.52
CA GLY A 33 -11.64 -9.81 -3.08
C GLY A 33 -10.76 -10.12 -1.86
N LEU A 34 -9.55 -9.56 -1.80
CA LEU A 34 -8.63 -9.69 -0.66
C LEU A 34 -9.20 -9.03 0.60
N ILE A 35 -9.80 -7.84 0.47
CA ILE A 35 -10.51 -7.18 1.59
C ILE A 35 -11.64 -8.09 2.08
N ALA A 36 -12.52 -8.55 1.18
CA ALA A 36 -13.63 -9.43 1.56
C ALA A 36 -13.14 -10.70 2.28
N TRP A 37 -12.05 -11.31 1.81
CA TRP A 37 -11.45 -12.46 2.47
C TRP A 37 -10.88 -12.10 3.86
N TYR A 38 -10.14 -10.99 3.96
CA TYR A 38 -9.56 -10.51 5.21
C TYR A 38 -10.64 -10.19 6.25
N GLN A 39 -11.75 -9.56 5.84
CA GLN A 39 -12.90 -9.27 6.69
C GLN A 39 -13.50 -10.54 7.30
N ILE A 40 -13.68 -11.58 6.49
CA ILE A 40 -14.17 -12.89 6.96
C ILE A 40 -13.18 -13.52 7.95
N ALA A 41 -11.88 -13.45 7.65
CA ALA A 41 -10.84 -14.08 8.48
C ALA A 41 -10.61 -13.34 9.81
N SER A 42 -10.71 -12.01 9.82
CA SER A 42 -10.46 -11.17 10.99
C SER A 42 -11.70 -10.93 11.86
N GLY A 43 -12.90 -11.10 11.30
CA GLY A 43 -14.16 -10.77 11.95
C GLY A 43 -14.52 -9.27 11.90
N ASP A 44 -13.73 -8.47 11.19
CA ASP A 44 -13.99 -7.05 10.94
C ASP A 44 -14.74 -6.88 9.61
N LEU A 45 -16.03 -6.57 9.65
CA LEU A 45 -16.92 -6.69 8.49
C LEU A 45 -17.24 -5.36 7.78
N ASP A 46 -16.66 -4.24 8.21
CA ASP A 46 -17.10 -2.89 7.78
C ASP A 46 -15.97 -2.07 7.14
N MET A 47 -15.20 -2.72 6.27
CA MET A 47 -14.04 -2.15 5.59
C MET A 47 -14.35 -2.04 4.10
N SER A 48 -14.36 -0.82 3.57
CA SER A 48 -14.50 -0.57 2.14
C SER A 48 -13.15 -0.48 1.44
N TYR A 49 -13.14 -0.64 0.12
CA TYR A 49 -11.93 -0.50 -0.67
C TYR A 49 -11.31 0.89 -0.53
N GLU A 50 -12.14 1.93 -0.62
CA GLU A 50 -11.75 3.33 -0.60
C GLU A 50 -11.23 3.79 0.77
N GLU A 51 -11.56 3.06 1.84
CA GLU A 51 -11.00 3.29 3.17
C GLU A 51 -9.62 2.66 3.35
N VAL A 52 -9.24 1.72 2.48
CA VAL A 52 -7.98 0.97 2.61
C VAL A 52 -6.97 1.44 1.58
N PHE A 53 -7.38 1.53 0.31
CA PHE A 53 -6.53 1.75 -0.84
C PHE A 53 -7.02 2.90 -1.70
N GLN A 54 -6.09 3.57 -2.37
CA GLN A 54 -6.38 4.38 -3.55
C GLN A 54 -6.49 3.48 -4.80
N ASP A 55 -7.07 4.00 -5.88
CA ASP A 55 -7.14 3.25 -7.13
C ASP A 55 -5.75 2.93 -7.69
N PRO A 56 -5.49 1.67 -8.10
CA PRO A 56 -4.22 1.30 -8.70
C PRO A 56 -4.06 2.01 -10.04
N ARG A 57 -2.83 2.45 -10.33
CA ARG A 57 -2.52 3.13 -11.59
C ARG A 57 -1.13 2.80 -12.06
N LEU A 58 -0.82 3.09 -13.32
CA LEU A 58 0.55 3.01 -13.80
C LEU A 58 1.42 4.07 -13.11
N ALA A 59 2.59 3.65 -12.66
CA ALA A 59 3.58 4.51 -12.05
C ALA A 59 4.07 5.56 -13.05
N THR A 60 4.09 6.81 -12.61
CA THR A 60 4.61 7.96 -13.34
C THR A 60 5.96 8.38 -12.77
N LEU A 61 6.71 9.21 -13.51
CA LEU A 61 7.93 9.83 -12.97
C LEU A 61 7.65 10.63 -11.69
N GLY A 62 6.47 11.26 -11.58
CA GLY A 62 6.07 12.00 -10.38
C GLY A 62 5.97 11.08 -9.15
N ASP A 63 5.41 9.89 -9.33
CA ASP A 63 5.34 8.87 -8.27
C ASP A 63 6.72 8.46 -7.82
N LEU A 64 7.59 8.12 -8.77
CA LEU A 64 8.93 7.63 -8.45
C LEU A 64 9.79 8.69 -7.73
N ASN A 65 9.59 9.97 -8.06
CA ASN A 65 10.24 11.06 -7.35
C ASN A 65 9.66 11.25 -5.95
N TYR A 66 8.33 11.21 -5.81
CA TYR A 66 7.67 11.27 -4.50
C TYR A 66 8.14 10.13 -3.58
N LEU A 67 8.18 8.89 -4.09
CA LEU A 67 8.70 7.75 -3.35
C LEU A 67 10.18 7.96 -2.97
N GLU A 68 11.04 8.43 -3.88
CA GLU A 68 12.46 8.65 -3.57
C GLU A 68 12.70 9.68 -2.45
N GLU A 69 11.83 10.69 -2.36
CA GLU A 69 11.89 11.75 -1.35
C GLU A 69 11.39 11.29 0.03
N ASN A 70 10.41 10.38 0.07
CA ASN A 70 9.72 9.98 1.31
C ASN A 70 10.05 8.56 1.78
N TRP A 71 10.87 7.82 1.04
CA TRP A 71 11.23 6.46 1.42
C TRP A 71 12.30 6.44 2.51
N ASP A 72 11.88 6.03 3.70
CA ASP A 72 12.71 5.96 4.91
C ASP A 72 13.89 4.97 4.81
N TYR A 73 13.81 3.99 3.89
CA TYR A 73 14.82 2.96 3.75
C TYR A 73 15.12 2.73 2.27
N LYS A 74 16.33 3.05 1.80
CA LYS A 74 16.74 2.84 0.39
C LYS A 74 17.60 1.57 0.23
N PRO A 75 17.09 0.33 0.40
CA PRO A 75 17.99 -0.83 0.34
C PRO A 75 18.32 -1.29 -1.07
N TYR A 76 17.59 -0.90 -2.11
CA TYR A 76 17.90 -1.31 -3.47
C TYR A 76 17.57 -0.19 -4.44
N ALA A 77 18.60 0.42 -5.01
CA ALA A 77 18.50 1.22 -6.22
C ALA A 77 18.12 0.28 -7.38
N THR A 78 16.87 -0.16 -7.40
CA THR A 78 16.23 -0.71 -8.59
C THR A 78 16.17 0.44 -9.60
N ASP A 79 16.54 0.18 -10.85
CA ASP A 79 16.49 1.21 -11.89
C ASP A 79 15.07 1.79 -11.93
N LYS A 80 14.91 3.10 -11.71
CA LYS A 80 13.60 3.78 -11.79
C LYS A 80 12.87 3.44 -13.09
N ASN A 81 13.60 3.17 -14.16
CA ASN A 81 13.04 2.75 -15.44
C ASN A 81 12.34 1.38 -15.38
N GLU A 82 12.74 0.47 -14.49
CA GLU A 82 12.06 -0.81 -14.28
C GLU A 82 10.71 -0.66 -13.59
N TRP A 83 10.55 0.42 -12.81
CA TRP A 83 9.34 0.73 -12.06
C TRP A 83 8.37 1.59 -12.86
N LEU A 84 8.88 2.38 -13.81
CA LEU A 84 8.04 3.02 -14.80
C LEU A 84 7.16 1.97 -15.49
N MET A 85 5.88 2.31 -15.67
CA MET A 85 4.88 1.43 -16.27
C MET A 85 4.51 0.18 -15.45
N LYS A 86 5.00 0.03 -14.20
CA LYS A 86 4.42 -0.90 -13.24
C LYS A 86 3.17 -0.31 -12.61
N ILE A 87 2.33 -1.16 -12.02
CA ILE A 87 1.19 -0.68 -11.24
C ILE A 87 1.71 -0.26 -9.86
N ILE A 88 1.35 0.95 -9.47
CA ILE A 88 1.52 1.47 -8.12
C ILE A 88 0.17 1.46 -7.39
N LEU A 89 0.23 1.11 -6.12
CA LEU A 89 -0.90 1.10 -5.19
C LEU A 89 -0.49 1.90 -3.96
N TYR A 90 -1.36 2.80 -3.50
CA TYR A 90 -1.14 3.58 -2.28
C TYR A 90 -2.22 3.24 -1.25
N SER A 91 -1.88 3.39 0.02
CA SER A 91 -2.84 3.47 1.11
C SER A 91 -3.81 4.65 0.90
N ALA A 92 -5.07 4.49 1.29
CA ALA A 92 -6.06 5.57 1.28
C ALA A 92 -5.70 6.67 2.28
N GLY A 93 -4.98 6.33 3.35
CA GLY A 93 -4.43 7.26 4.32
C GLY A 93 -3.52 6.57 5.33
N ASP A 94 -3.24 7.27 6.42
CA ASP A 94 -2.37 6.73 7.47
C ASP A 94 -3.04 5.59 8.22
N ASN A 95 -2.31 4.48 8.37
CA ASN A 95 -2.76 3.24 9.01
C ASN A 95 -4.04 2.65 8.38
N SER A 96 -4.34 3.02 7.14
CA SER A 96 -5.55 2.58 6.45
C SER A 96 -5.48 1.12 6.01
N ILE A 97 -4.27 0.57 5.88
CA ILE A 97 -4.03 -0.83 5.52
C ILE A 97 -3.70 -1.62 6.80
N PRO A 98 -4.61 -2.50 7.28
CA PRO A 98 -4.31 -3.45 8.33
C PRO A 98 -3.02 -4.23 8.08
N TRP A 99 -2.22 -4.43 9.13
CA TRP A 99 -0.91 -5.10 9.02
C TRP A 99 -0.96 -6.48 8.36
N GLY A 100 -1.99 -7.28 8.66
CA GLY A 100 -2.16 -8.59 8.03
C GLY A 100 -2.43 -8.50 6.52
N MET A 101 -3.07 -7.43 6.06
CA MET A 101 -3.35 -7.22 4.64
C MET A 101 -2.13 -6.73 3.87
N ILE A 102 -1.20 -6.01 4.52
CA ILE A 102 0.09 -5.65 3.91
C ILE A 102 0.82 -6.89 3.40
N GLY A 103 0.94 -7.93 4.25
CA GLY A 103 1.58 -9.19 3.85
C GLY A 103 0.84 -9.91 2.72
N LEU A 104 -0.51 -9.85 2.70
CA LEU A 104 -1.29 -10.43 1.60
C LEU A 104 -1.02 -9.74 0.26
N VAL A 105 -0.87 -8.41 0.25
CA VAL A 105 -0.54 -7.65 -0.95
C VAL A 105 0.88 -7.97 -1.42
N GLU A 106 1.84 -8.03 -0.50
CA GLU A 106 3.23 -8.41 -0.79
C GLU A 106 3.29 -9.81 -1.42
N ASP A 107 2.58 -10.79 -0.85
CA ASP A 107 2.56 -12.18 -1.34
C ASP A 107 1.81 -12.30 -2.67
N ALA A 108 0.65 -11.65 -2.82
CA ALA A 108 -0.20 -11.78 -4.01
C ALA A 108 0.45 -11.20 -5.28
N TYR A 109 1.26 -10.16 -5.12
CA TYR A 109 1.84 -9.43 -6.25
C TYR A 109 3.36 -9.45 -6.30
N ASN A 110 4.02 -10.16 -5.37
CA ASN A 110 5.46 -10.05 -5.14
C ASN A 110 5.89 -8.57 -5.12
N ALA A 111 5.15 -7.78 -4.35
CA ALA A 111 5.23 -6.32 -4.41
C ALA A 111 6.43 -5.78 -3.65
N ASP A 112 7.04 -4.70 -4.18
CA ASP A 112 8.00 -3.91 -3.41
C ASP A 112 7.21 -2.90 -2.56
N ARG A 113 7.21 -3.10 -1.24
CA ARG A 113 6.59 -2.17 -0.29
C ARG A 113 7.53 -1.02 0.08
N ILE A 114 6.96 0.17 0.12
CA ILE A 114 7.62 1.41 0.46
C ILE A 114 6.82 2.08 1.58
N HIS A 115 7.45 2.18 2.74
CA HIS A 115 6.92 2.92 3.88
C HIS A 115 7.19 4.41 3.68
N LEU A 116 6.14 5.25 3.80
CA LEU A 116 6.17 6.68 3.45
C LEU A 116 6.18 7.63 4.66
N GLY A 117 6.48 7.10 5.85
CA GLY A 117 6.39 7.81 7.12
C GLY A 117 5.08 7.52 7.80
#